data_AF-A0A972VCP0-F1
#
_entry.id   AF-A0A972VCP0-F1
#
_cell.length_a   1.000
_cell.length_b   1.000
_cell.length_c   1.000
_cell.angle_alpha   90.00
_cell.angle_beta   90.00
_cell.angle_gamma   90.00
#
_symmetry.space_group_name_H-M   'P 1'
#
loop_
_entity.id
_entity.type
_entity.pdbx_description
1 polymer ?
#
loop_
_entity_poly.entity_id
_entity_poly.type
_entity_poly.pdbx_seq_one_letter_code
_entity_poly.pdbx_strand_id
1 'polypeptide(L)'
;MNQKLTQNNAMILRIELSYIKPKIWREVQVPLGLTLDDLHMVIQIAMGWQNGHLHQYDCHGECVGMLDEESPEGMVDESDVFVGDVFETKGAKITYMYDFGDGWEHTIKCQQLKDAEDPSPVILKGKNACPPEDCGGEPGYEHLVEVMADTKHPEHEEMLEWLGCEFDPTVFDLEEANEILRETTELLEDLQGQSDDEDLDLFGEASAYDPLQTPDSQAWLALDEAERIMAVEAYHEEMGETLPGSKMHAIVHTIVENQLAENLLETHRTLKRLMDDGLDRHDGIHAVGSVLSQHMFNAMKKTGGKNANADYHKLLKELTVEKWMNM
;
A
#
# COMPACT_ATOMS: atom_id res chain seq x y z
N MET A 1 -14.04 -42.32 -13.38
CA MET A 1 -14.52 -40.97 -13.76
C MET A 1 -13.75 -39.99 -12.90
N ASN A 2 -12.64 -39.48 -13.44
CA ASN A 2 -11.85 -38.46 -12.76
C ASN A 2 -12.55 -37.11 -12.98
N GLN A 3 -13.14 -36.57 -11.93
CA GLN A 3 -13.46 -35.15 -11.87
C GLN A 3 -12.12 -34.40 -11.95
N LYS A 4 -11.88 -33.74 -13.08
CA LYS A 4 -10.88 -32.67 -13.17
C LYS A 4 -11.25 -31.62 -12.12
N LEU A 5 -10.27 -31.23 -11.30
CA LEU A 5 -10.36 -30.13 -10.33
C LEU A 5 -10.91 -28.88 -11.02
N THR A 6 -12.02 -28.36 -10.50
CA THR A 6 -12.67 -27.10 -10.90
C THR A 6 -12.55 -26.10 -9.75
N GLN A 7 -11.34 -25.71 -9.36
CA GLN A 7 -11.14 -24.81 -8.20
C GLN A 7 -10.80 -23.39 -8.62
N ASN A 8 -11.72 -22.70 -9.29
CA ASN A 8 -11.69 -21.24 -9.39
C ASN A 8 -12.65 -20.68 -8.33
N ASN A 9 -12.31 -20.89 -7.05
CA ASN A 9 -13.17 -20.50 -5.95
C ASN A 9 -12.86 -19.07 -5.53
N ALA A 10 -13.88 -18.23 -5.48
CA ALA A 10 -13.81 -16.86 -4.97
C ALA A 10 -14.85 -16.64 -3.88
N MET A 11 -14.68 -15.57 -3.13
CA MET A 11 -15.70 -15.10 -2.20
C MET A 11 -15.94 -13.61 -2.35
N ILE A 12 -17.14 -13.20 -1.96
CA ILE A 12 -17.53 -11.79 -1.87
C ILE A 12 -17.43 -11.39 -0.41
N LEU A 13 -16.49 -10.51 -0.10
CA LEU A 13 -16.34 -9.86 1.19
C LEU A 13 -17.01 -8.50 1.16
N ARG A 14 -17.68 -8.14 2.25
CA ARG A 14 -18.12 -6.78 2.53
C ARG A 14 -17.18 -6.20 3.57
N ILE A 15 -16.48 -5.14 3.21
CA ILE A 15 -15.62 -4.35 4.09
C ILE A 15 -16.40 -3.08 4.43
N GLU A 16 -16.60 -2.82 5.72
CA GLU A 16 -17.36 -1.67 6.21
C GLU A 16 -16.57 -0.97 7.32
N LEU A 17 -16.34 0.33 7.17
CA LEU A 17 -15.71 1.15 8.19
C LEU A 17 -16.67 1.27 9.39
N SER A 18 -16.19 0.88 10.56
CA SER A 18 -16.95 0.92 11.80
C SER A 18 -17.17 2.36 12.27
N TYR A 19 -18.19 2.55 13.10
CA TYR A 19 -18.51 3.80 13.83
C TYR A 19 -18.92 5.04 12.98
N ILE A 20 -18.55 5.11 11.70
CA ILE A 20 -18.86 6.25 10.82
C ILE A 20 -20.28 6.21 10.22
N LYS A 21 -20.90 7.39 10.08
CA LYS A 21 -22.18 7.58 9.35
C LYS A 21 -22.12 8.76 8.37
N PRO A 22 -22.70 8.64 7.15
CA PRO A 22 -23.33 7.45 6.57
C PRO A 22 -22.31 6.33 6.31
N LYS A 23 -22.77 5.07 6.30
CA LYS A 23 -21.88 3.90 6.18
C LYS A 23 -20.94 4.00 4.97
N ILE A 24 -19.65 3.89 5.20
CA ILE A 24 -18.62 3.77 4.16
C ILE A 24 -18.30 2.28 4.00
N TRP A 25 -18.41 1.75 2.79
CA TRP A 25 -18.25 0.31 2.57
C TRP A 25 -17.90 -0.05 1.12
N ARG A 26 -17.30 -1.24 0.96
CA ARG A 26 -16.94 -1.88 -0.31
C ARG A 26 -17.40 -3.34 -0.30
N GLU A 27 -17.93 -3.84 -1.43
CA GLU A 27 -18.09 -5.27 -1.68
C GLU A 27 -17.03 -5.68 -2.69
N VAL A 28 -16.13 -6.57 -2.30
CA VAL A 28 -14.99 -7.04 -3.09
C VAL A 28 -15.10 -8.52 -3.32
N GLN A 29 -14.78 -8.97 -4.53
CA GLN A 29 -14.48 -10.36 -4.82
C GLN A 29 -12.99 -10.58 -4.59
N VAL A 30 -12.63 -11.70 -3.97
CA VAL A 30 -11.24 -12.14 -3.80
C VAL A 30 -11.13 -13.67 -3.96
N PRO A 31 -9.97 -14.20 -4.40
CA PRO A 31 -9.74 -15.63 -4.43
C PRO A 31 -9.64 -16.20 -3.01
N LEU A 32 -9.99 -17.47 -2.83
CA LEU A 32 -9.87 -18.13 -1.51
C LEU A 32 -8.41 -18.28 -1.06
N GLY A 33 -7.48 -18.41 -2.01
CA GLY A 33 -6.05 -18.52 -1.74
C GLY A 33 -5.33 -17.18 -1.60
N LEU A 34 -6.07 -16.07 -1.53
CA LEU A 34 -5.48 -14.76 -1.21
C LEU A 34 -4.99 -14.78 0.25
N THR A 35 -3.79 -14.26 0.53
CA THR A 35 -3.32 -14.09 1.92
C THR A 35 -4.01 -12.90 2.59
N LEU A 36 -3.85 -12.75 3.91
CA LEU A 36 -4.34 -11.56 4.60
C LEU A 36 -3.49 -10.31 4.31
N ASP A 37 -2.21 -10.46 3.96
CA ASP A 37 -1.40 -9.35 3.45
C ASP A 37 -1.94 -8.83 2.10
N ASP A 38 -2.16 -9.75 1.15
CA ASP A 38 -2.72 -9.38 -0.14
C ASP A 38 -4.13 -8.77 0.03
N LEU A 39 -4.94 -9.30 0.97
CA LEU A 39 -6.23 -8.71 1.31
C LEU A 39 -6.06 -7.29 1.89
N HIS A 40 -5.02 -7.04 2.68
CA HIS A 40 -4.72 -5.72 3.20
C HIS A 40 -4.51 -4.73 2.05
N MET A 41 -3.71 -5.09 1.03
CA MET A 41 -3.53 -4.25 -0.16
C MET A 41 -4.84 -4.01 -0.93
N VAL A 42 -5.70 -5.04 -1.05
CA VAL A 42 -7.05 -4.86 -1.63
C VAL A 42 -7.88 -3.87 -0.82
N ILE A 43 -7.81 -3.90 0.51
CA ILE A 43 -8.51 -2.96 1.39
C ILE A 43 -7.95 -1.54 1.18
N GLN A 44 -6.63 -1.36 1.17
CA GLN A 44 -5.98 -0.07 0.97
C GLN A 44 -6.43 0.58 -0.34
N ILE A 45 -6.40 -0.16 -1.45
CA ILE A 45 -6.85 0.34 -2.76
C ILE A 45 -8.36 0.63 -2.75
N ALA A 46 -9.16 -0.26 -2.17
CA ALA A 46 -10.61 -0.09 -2.14
C ALA A 46 -11.05 1.10 -1.27
N MET A 47 -10.27 1.44 -0.24
CA MET A 47 -10.49 2.62 0.60
C MET A 47 -9.81 3.88 0.03
N GLY A 48 -8.84 3.74 -0.87
CA GLY A 48 -8.07 4.86 -1.42
C GLY A 48 -7.00 5.38 -0.45
N TRP A 49 -6.50 4.50 0.41
CA TRP A 49 -5.44 4.75 1.38
C TRP A 49 -4.07 4.37 0.85
N GLN A 50 -3.04 4.84 1.56
CA GLN A 50 -1.66 4.88 1.07
C GLN A 50 -0.78 3.79 1.67
N ASN A 51 -1.32 2.95 2.56
CA ASN A 51 -0.56 1.99 3.33
C ASN A 51 0.63 2.62 4.09
N GLY A 52 0.37 3.76 4.75
CA GLY A 52 1.36 4.53 5.51
C GLY A 52 1.49 4.10 6.97
N HIS A 53 0.55 3.30 7.48
CA HIS A 53 0.45 2.99 8.90
C HIS A 53 0.33 1.50 9.18
N LEU A 54 0.64 1.13 10.43
CA LEU A 54 0.49 -0.24 10.91
C LEU A 54 -0.97 -0.70 10.85
N HIS A 55 -1.14 -2.01 10.65
CA HIS A 55 -2.44 -2.67 10.70
C HIS A 55 -2.40 -4.01 11.42
N GLN A 56 -3.58 -4.50 11.76
CA GLN A 56 -3.76 -5.86 12.27
C GLN A 56 -5.19 -6.35 12.03
N TYR A 57 -5.35 -7.66 12.04
CA TYR A 57 -6.63 -8.36 12.04
C TYR A 57 -6.91 -9.02 13.40
N ASP A 58 -8.17 -9.01 13.83
CA ASP A 58 -8.69 -9.95 14.83
C ASP A 58 -9.48 -11.04 14.10
N CYS A 59 -8.83 -12.20 13.97
CA CYS A 59 -9.37 -13.39 13.33
C CYS A 59 -9.96 -14.33 14.38
N HIS A 60 -11.14 -13.98 14.90
CA HIS A 60 -11.85 -14.76 15.92
C HIS A 60 -11.07 -14.90 17.25
N GLY A 61 -10.39 -13.83 17.67
CA GLY A 61 -9.56 -13.78 18.87
C GLY A 61 -8.09 -14.14 18.66
N GLU A 62 -7.69 -14.42 17.41
CA GLU A 62 -6.28 -14.53 17.01
C GLU A 62 -5.83 -13.21 16.36
N CYS A 63 -4.71 -12.66 16.84
CA CYS A 63 -4.13 -11.43 16.32
C CYS A 63 -3.22 -11.78 15.14
N VAL A 64 -3.52 -11.24 13.96
CA VAL A 64 -2.80 -11.53 12.72
C VAL A 64 -2.36 -10.22 12.08
N GLY A 65 -1.13 -10.14 11.58
CA GLY A 65 -0.62 -8.95 10.89
C GLY A 65 0.84 -9.14 10.50
N MET A 66 1.47 -8.06 10.02
CA MET A 66 2.88 -8.02 9.68
C MET A 66 3.75 -8.30 10.91
N LEU A 67 4.67 -9.26 10.80
CA LEU A 67 5.61 -9.58 11.87
C LEU A 67 6.93 -8.82 11.72
N ASP A 68 7.42 -8.33 12.84
CA ASP A 68 8.71 -7.67 13.02
C ASP A 68 9.31 -8.02 14.39
N GLU A 69 10.49 -7.45 14.71
CA GLU A 69 11.15 -7.69 15.99
C GLU A 69 10.37 -7.16 17.21
N GLU A 70 9.48 -6.19 17.01
CA GLU A 70 8.68 -5.56 18.07
C GLU A 70 7.30 -6.22 18.26
N SER A 71 6.98 -7.19 17.41
CA SER A 71 5.68 -7.84 17.35
C SER A 71 5.33 -8.58 18.65
N PRO A 72 4.07 -8.50 19.12
CA PRO A 72 3.63 -9.20 20.32
C PRO A 72 3.83 -10.72 20.24
N GLU A 73 4.24 -11.33 21.36
CA GLU A 73 4.34 -12.78 21.47
C GLU A 73 2.99 -13.45 21.18
N GLY A 74 2.96 -14.34 20.17
CA GLY A 74 1.77 -15.07 19.75
C GLY A 74 0.95 -14.41 18.64
N MET A 75 1.42 -13.29 18.07
CA MET A 75 0.89 -12.76 16.81
C MET A 75 1.24 -13.71 15.66
N VAL A 76 0.32 -13.85 14.71
CA VAL A 76 0.49 -14.70 13.52
C VAL A 76 0.81 -13.83 12.31
N ASP A 77 1.70 -14.32 11.47
CA ASP A 77 2.07 -13.68 10.21
C ASP A 77 0.89 -13.71 9.23
N GLU A 78 0.47 -12.54 8.76
CA GLU A 78 -0.64 -12.41 7.81
C GLU A 78 -0.35 -13.01 6.42
N SER A 79 0.92 -13.21 6.08
CA SER A 79 1.36 -13.86 4.85
C SER A 79 1.07 -15.36 4.82
N ASP A 80 1.00 -15.98 6.00
CA ASP A 80 0.75 -17.40 6.18
C ASP A 80 -0.75 -17.72 6.35
N VAL A 81 -1.60 -16.70 6.41
CA VAL A 81 -3.04 -16.85 6.67
C VAL A 81 -3.84 -16.55 5.41
N PHE A 82 -4.59 -17.54 4.92
CA PHE A 82 -5.43 -17.38 3.73
C PHE A 82 -6.85 -16.92 4.05
N VAL A 83 -7.40 -16.09 3.19
CA VAL A 83 -8.80 -15.62 3.25
C VAL A 83 -9.79 -16.79 3.32
N GLY A 84 -9.52 -17.88 2.61
CA GLY A 84 -10.34 -19.10 2.63
C GLY A 84 -10.41 -19.79 3.99
N ASP A 85 -9.35 -19.71 4.79
CA ASP A 85 -9.26 -20.32 6.12
C ASP A 85 -9.95 -19.46 7.17
N VAL A 86 -9.89 -18.13 7.00
CA VAL A 86 -10.54 -17.18 7.91
C VAL A 86 -12.05 -17.12 7.70
N PHE A 87 -12.50 -17.15 6.45
CA PHE A 87 -13.91 -17.02 6.10
C PHE A 87 -14.55 -18.34 5.66
N GLU A 88 -14.49 -19.36 6.52
CA GLU A 88 -14.95 -20.73 6.23
C GLU A 88 -16.42 -20.82 5.76
N THR A 89 -17.27 -19.88 6.19
CA THR A 89 -18.70 -19.90 5.89
C THR A 89 -19.27 -18.51 5.59
N LYS A 90 -20.36 -18.48 4.81
CA LYS A 90 -21.15 -17.27 4.62
C LYS A 90 -21.58 -16.70 5.97
N GLY A 91 -21.25 -15.44 6.19
CA GLY A 91 -21.56 -14.71 7.41
C GLY A 91 -20.43 -14.66 8.43
N ALA A 92 -19.35 -15.42 8.24
CA ALA A 92 -18.10 -15.27 8.99
C ALA A 92 -17.61 -13.81 8.91
N LYS A 93 -17.04 -13.33 10.01
CA LYS A 93 -16.64 -11.94 10.16
C LYS A 93 -15.36 -11.83 10.99
N ILE A 94 -14.53 -10.86 10.65
CA ILE A 94 -13.34 -10.47 11.39
C ILE A 94 -13.31 -8.95 11.51
N THR A 95 -12.38 -8.45 12.32
CA THR A 95 -12.08 -7.03 12.43
C THR A 95 -10.72 -6.75 11.80
N TYR A 96 -10.58 -5.62 11.12
CA TYR A 96 -9.32 -5.12 10.57
C TYR A 96 -9.11 -3.70 11.08
N MET A 97 -8.00 -3.44 11.76
CA MET A 97 -7.60 -2.12 12.25
C MET A 97 -6.48 -1.59 11.39
N TYR A 98 -6.63 -0.37 10.87
CA TYR A 98 -5.59 0.36 10.16
C TYR A 98 -5.33 1.68 10.87
N ASP A 99 -4.06 2.07 10.93
CA ASP A 99 -3.59 3.23 11.68
C ASP A 99 -3.94 3.14 13.17
N PHE A 100 -2.96 2.78 13.99
CA PHE A 100 -3.15 2.67 15.44
C PHE A 100 -3.26 4.03 16.15
N GLY A 101 -2.91 5.12 15.46
CA GLY A 101 -3.13 6.49 15.90
C GLY A 101 -4.59 6.90 15.73
N ASP A 102 -5.09 6.88 14.49
CA ASP A 102 -6.46 7.30 14.16
C ASP A 102 -7.53 6.23 14.47
N GLY A 103 -7.14 4.97 14.52
CA GLY A 103 -7.96 3.85 14.96
C GLY A 103 -9.04 3.44 13.94
N TRP A 104 -8.69 3.32 12.66
CA TRP A 104 -9.65 2.95 11.62
C TRP A 104 -10.03 1.47 11.66
N GLU A 105 -11.07 1.17 12.44
CA GLU A 105 -11.61 -0.18 12.54
C GLU A 105 -12.59 -0.49 11.39
N HIS A 106 -12.43 -1.67 10.78
CA HIS A 106 -13.31 -2.23 9.77
C HIS A 106 -13.90 -3.54 10.24
N THR A 107 -15.18 -3.73 9.94
CA THR A 107 -15.77 -5.08 9.94
C THR A 107 -15.68 -5.67 8.53
N ILE A 108 -15.02 -6.81 8.40
CA ILE A 108 -14.97 -7.58 7.16
C ILE A 108 -15.88 -8.80 7.31
N LYS A 109 -16.79 -9.00 6.35
CA LYS A 109 -17.79 -10.08 6.41
C LYS A 109 -17.94 -10.82 5.09
N CYS A 110 -17.87 -12.14 5.13
CA CYS A 110 -18.18 -12.99 3.99
C CYS A 110 -19.68 -12.94 3.66
N GLN A 111 -20.03 -12.43 2.48
CA GLN A 111 -21.40 -12.37 1.97
C GLN A 111 -21.77 -13.62 1.17
N GLN A 112 -20.81 -14.19 0.46
CA GLN A 112 -21.04 -15.29 -0.47
C GLN A 112 -19.72 -16.00 -0.80
N LEU A 113 -19.74 -17.34 -0.81
CA LEU A 113 -18.75 -18.16 -1.51
C LEU A 113 -19.32 -18.51 -2.89
N LYS A 114 -18.49 -18.51 -3.93
CA LYS A 114 -18.91 -18.84 -5.29
C LYS A 114 -17.79 -19.45 -6.11
N ASP A 115 -18.18 -20.20 -7.12
CA ASP A 115 -17.30 -20.50 -8.25
C ASP A 115 -17.26 -19.25 -9.15
N ALA A 116 -16.07 -18.86 -9.58
CA ALA A 116 -15.86 -17.74 -10.50
C ALA A 116 -15.12 -18.23 -11.73
N GLU A 117 -15.46 -17.73 -12.92
CA GLU A 117 -14.62 -18.04 -14.10
C GLU A 117 -13.24 -17.40 -13.94
N ASP A 118 -13.22 -16.18 -13.44
CA ASP A 118 -12.04 -15.42 -13.03
C ASP A 118 -12.17 -15.06 -11.53
N PRO A 119 -11.33 -15.66 -10.65
CA PRO A 119 -11.36 -15.40 -9.22
C PRO A 119 -10.57 -14.16 -8.80
N SER A 120 -9.96 -13.41 -9.74
CA SER A 120 -9.10 -12.26 -9.41
C SER A 120 -9.82 -11.19 -8.57
N PRO A 121 -9.06 -10.41 -7.78
CA PRO A 121 -9.61 -9.32 -6.98
C PRO A 121 -10.38 -8.31 -7.84
N VAL A 122 -11.60 -7.98 -7.44
CA VAL A 122 -12.38 -6.91 -8.09
C VAL A 122 -13.35 -6.28 -7.10
N ILE A 123 -13.45 -4.96 -7.12
CA ILE A 123 -14.44 -4.20 -6.35
C ILE A 123 -15.74 -4.24 -7.13
N LEU A 124 -16.79 -4.83 -6.56
CA LEU A 124 -18.07 -5.04 -7.22
C LEU A 124 -18.97 -3.80 -7.12
N LYS A 125 -18.89 -3.10 -5.99
CA LYS A 125 -19.62 -1.86 -5.68
C LYS A 125 -19.19 -1.33 -4.32
N GLY A 126 -19.46 -0.05 -4.07
CA GLY A 126 -19.24 0.58 -2.79
C GLY A 126 -20.10 1.83 -2.63
N LYS A 127 -19.98 2.49 -1.48
CA LYS A 127 -20.63 3.78 -1.25
C LYS A 127 -19.81 4.66 -0.32
N ASN A 128 -19.86 5.97 -0.58
CA ASN A 128 -19.20 7.06 0.15
C ASN A 128 -17.67 7.00 0.05
N ALA A 129 -17.04 8.17 0.03
CA ALA A 129 -15.58 8.28 0.09
C ALA A 129 -15.09 7.82 1.46
N CYS A 130 -13.91 7.23 1.51
CA CYS A 130 -13.27 6.95 2.80
C CYS A 130 -12.66 8.23 3.39
N PRO A 131 -12.44 8.26 4.71
CA PRO A 131 -11.68 9.33 5.33
C PRO A 131 -10.31 9.47 4.66
N PRO A 132 -9.82 10.69 4.38
CA PRO A 132 -8.42 10.90 4.03
C PRO A 132 -7.50 10.37 5.15
N GLU A 133 -6.30 9.95 4.77
CA GLU A 133 -5.22 9.62 5.73
C GLU A 133 -4.99 10.79 6.69
N ASP A 134 -4.56 10.48 7.91
CA ASP A 134 -4.18 11.43 8.96
C ASP A 134 -5.24 12.49 9.30
N CYS A 135 -6.51 12.23 8.99
CA CYS A 135 -7.56 13.22 9.26
C CYS A 135 -7.93 13.33 10.75
N GLY A 136 -7.35 12.49 11.62
CA GLY A 136 -7.53 12.55 13.07
C GLY A 136 -8.64 11.63 13.57
N GLY A 137 -8.77 10.45 12.96
CA GLY A 137 -9.75 9.44 13.31
C GLY A 137 -11.19 9.88 13.07
N GLU A 138 -12.14 9.16 13.67
CA GLU A 138 -13.58 9.47 13.55
C GLU A 138 -13.91 10.95 13.84
N PRO A 139 -13.43 11.56 14.95
CA PRO A 139 -13.75 12.95 15.26
C PRO A 139 -13.20 13.94 14.22
N GLY A 140 -12.00 13.67 13.71
CA GLY A 140 -11.36 14.51 12.71
C GLY A 140 -12.06 14.43 11.35
N TYR A 141 -12.48 13.23 10.95
CA TYR A 141 -13.30 13.05 9.76
C TYR A 141 -14.68 13.73 9.86
N GLU A 142 -15.36 13.60 11.01
CA GLU A 142 -16.65 14.27 11.22
C GLU A 142 -16.50 15.79 11.11
N HIS A 143 -15.46 16.36 11.70
CA HIS A 143 -15.13 17.78 11.59
C HIS A 143 -14.85 18.18 10.13
N LEU A 144 -14.04 17.41 9.41
CA LEU A 144 -13.75 17.64 7.99
C LEU A 144 -15.03 17.69 7.17
N VAL A 145 -15.93 16.71 7.33
CA VAL A 145 -17.20 16.67 6.60
C VAL A 145 -18.08 17.87 6.94
N GLU A 146 -18.13 18.29 8.21
CA GLU A 146 -18.86 19.49 8.64
C GLU A 146 -18.30 20.76 7.98
N VAL A 147 -16.98 20.96 8.04
CA VAL A 147 -16.30 22.12 7.48
C VAL A 147 -16.52 22.18 5.96
N MET A 148 -16.34 21.07 5.27
CA MET A 148 -16.47 20.98 3.80
C MET A 148 -17.90 21.16 3.30
N ALA A 149 -18.92 20.96 4.15
CA ALA A 149 -20.31 21.20 3.80
C ALA A 149 -20.69 22.69 3.77
N ASP A 150 -19.94 23.56 4.46
CA ASP A 150 -20.18 25.01 4.48
C ASP A 150 -18.99 25.80 3.93
N THR A 151 -19.09 26.23 2.67
CA THR A 151 -18.12 27.13 2.00
C THR A 151 -17.84 28.46 2.72
N LYS A 152 -18.62 28.82 3.74
CA LYS A 152 -18.41 30.01 4.58
C LYS A 152 -17.88 29.67 5.97
N HIS A 153 -17.64 28.40 6.28
CA HIS A 153 -17.03 28.01 7.54
C HIS A 153 -15.66 28.69 7.67
N PRO A 154 -15.29 29.23 8.84
CA PRO A 154 -14.03 29.95 9.02
C PRO A 154 -12.80 29.10 8.69
N GLU A 155 -12.89 27.78 8.86
CA GLU A 155 -11.82 26.81 8.57
C GLU A 155 -11.89 26.21 7.16
N HIS A 156 -12.86 26.60 6.30
CA HIS A 156 -13.06 25.95 5.00
C HIS A 156 -11.86 26.10 4.05
N GLU A 157 -11.23 27.28 4.01
CA GLU A 157 -10.06 27.51 3.14
C GLU A 157 -8.83 26.75 3.63
N GLU A 158 -8.62 26.68 4.95
CA GLU A 158 -7.54 25.90 5.57
C GLU A 158 -7.73 24.40 5.36
N MET A 159 -8.96 23.89 5.54
CA MET A 159 -9.29 22.48 5.32
C MET A 159 -9.12 22.07 3.84
N LEU A 160 -9.48 22.95 2.91
CA LEU A 160 -9.22 22.75 1.48
C LEU A 160 -7.73 22.70 1.14
N GLU A 161 -6.93 23.58 1.76
CA GLU A 161 -5.48 23.59 1.57
C GLU A 161 -4.85 22.30 2.13
N TRP A 162 -5.30 21.85 3.31
CA TRP A 162 -4.85 20.59 3.91
C TRP A 162 -5.21 19.37 3.05
N LEU A 163 -6.46 19.29 2.55
CA LEU A 163 -6.92 18.23 1.65
C LEU A 163 -6.10 18.15 0.36
N GLY A 164 -5.63 19.29 -0.15
CA GLY A 164 -4.84 19.38 -1.39
C GLY A 164 -5.58 18.98 -2.68
N CYS A 165 -6.85 18.56 -2.57
CA CYS A 165 -7.70 18.10 -3.66
C CYS A 165 -9.19 18.32 -3.34
N GLU A 166 -10.06 18.15 -4.35
CA GLU A 166 -11.50 18.14 -4.11
C GLU A 166 -11.90 16.84 -3.42
N PHE A 167 -12.67 16.96 -2.33
CA PHE A 167 -13.19 15.82 -1.58
C PHE A 167 -14.71 15.91 -1.46
N ASP A 168 -15.41 14.90 -1.98
CA ASP A 168 -16.85 14.72 -1.76
C ASP A 168 -17.08 13.44 -0.94
N PRO A 169 -17.52 13.53 0.33
CA PRO A 169 -17.69 12.37 1.20
C PRO A 169 -18.74 11.37 0.68
N THR A 170 -19.57 11.76 -0.29
CA THR A 170 -20.65 10.92 -0.84
C THR A 170 -20.22 10.15 -2.09
N VAL A 171 -19.08 10.46 -2.67
CA VAL A 171 -18.60 9.90 -3.95
C VAL A 171 -17.61 8.78 -3.69
N PHE A 172 -17.85 7.64 -4.35
CA PHE A 172 -16.85 6.58 -4.48
C PHE A 172 -16.69 6.27 -5.96
N ASP A 173 -15.49 6.44 -6.49
CA ASP A 173 -15.17 6.11 -7.87
C ASP A 173 -14.80 4.63 -7.97
N LEU A 174 -15.77 3.83 -8.42
CA LEU A 174 -15.61 2.39 -8.59
C LEU A 174 -14.70 2.04 -9.77
N GLU A 175 -14.68 2.87 -10.81
CA GLU A 175 -13.92 2.60 -12.02
C GLU A 175 -12.43 2.84 -11.76
N GLU A 176 -12.10 3.99 -11.16
CA GLU A 176 -10.75 4.34 -10.75
C GLU A 176 -10.16 3.30 -9.77
N ALA A 177 -10.92 2.92 -8.73
CA ALA A 177 -10.44 1.94 -7.76
C ALA A 177 -10.17 0.56 -8.38
N ASN A 178 -10.97 0.14 -9.37
CA ASN A 178 -10.74 -1.12 -10.08
C ASN A 178 -9.63 -1.02 -11.13
N GLU A 179 -9.38 0.16 -11.69
CA GLU A 179 -8.24 0.40 -12.57
C GLU A 179 -6.94 0.21 -11.79
N ILE A 180 -6.79 0.89 -10.65
CA ILE A 180 -5.64 0.76 -9.76
C ILE A 180 -5.48 -0.69 -9.28
N LEU A 181 -6.57 -1.35 -8.88
CA LEU A 181 -6.51 -2.74 -8.41
C LEU A 181 -6.03 -3.71 -9.50
N ARG A 182 -6.50 -3.53 -10.73
CA ARG A 182 -6.11 -4.36 -11.87
C ARG A 182 -4.65 -4.13 -12.24
N GLU A 183 -4.22 -2.87 -12.37
CA GLU A 183 -2.83 -2.52 -12.67
C GLU A 183 -1.88 -3.07 -11.60
N THR A 184 -2.27 -2.97 -10.33
CA THR A 184 -1.50 -3.56 -9.22
C THR A 184 -1.42 -5.08 -9.34
N THR A 185 -2.54 -5.74 -9.64
CA THR A 185 -2.58 -7.20 -9.79
C THR A 185 -1.76 -7.70 -10.98
N GLU A 186 -1.90 -7.06 -12.14
CA GLU A 186 -1.15 -7.36 -13.36
C GLU A 186 0.36 -7.18 -13.13
N LEU A 187 0.75 -6.10 -12.44
CA LEU A 187 2.13 -5.86 -12.08
C LEU A 187 2.68 -6.97 -11.17
N LEU A 188 1.92 -7.40 -10.16
CA LEU A 188 2.33 -8.50 -9.28
C LEU A 188 2.46 -9.84 -10.04
N GLU A 189 1.54 -10.14 -10.95
CA GLU A 189 1.59 -11.36 -11.78
C GLU A 189 2.80 -11.36 -12.73
N ASP A 190 3.07 -10.24 -13.41
CA ASP A 190 4.23 -10.09 -14.30
C ASP A 190 5.54 -10.26 -13.55
N LEU A 191 5.58 -9.84 -12.28
CA LEU A 191 6.75 -9.95 -11.43
C LEU A 191 6.92 -11.36 -10.85
N GLN A 192 5.86 -12.13 -10.63
CA GLN A 192 5.92 -13.55 -10.27
C GLN A 192 6.27 -14.44 -11.47
N GLY A 193 5.82 -14.07 -12.68
CA GLY A 193 6.14 -14.78 -13.91
C GLY A 193 7.62 -14.70 -14.34
N GLN A 194 8.41 -13.81 -13.72
CA GLN A 194 9.85 -13.66 -13.96
C GLN A 194 10.72 -14.45 -12.97
N SER A 195 10.16 -14.99 -11.88
CA SER A 195 10.90 -15.80 -10.90
C SER A 195 10.90 -17.31 -11.21
N ASP A 196 10.14 -17.75 -12.22
CA ASP A 196 9.99 -19.17 -12.58
C ASP A 196 11.03 -19.68 -13.60
N ASP A 197 11.94 -18.82 -14.08
CA ASP A 197 13.07 -19.27 -14.91
C ASP A 197 14.25 -19.72 -14.03
N GLU A 198 14.68 -20.97 -14.27
CA GLU A 198 15.72 -21.75 -13.60
C GLU A 198 17.14 -21.12 -13.62
N ASP A 199 17.34 -19.92 -13.08
CA ASP A 199 18.65 -19.27 -12.95
C ASP A 199 19.03 -18.94 -11.49
N LEU A 200 18.47 -19.68 -10.52
CA LEU A 200 18.85 -19.65 -9.10
C LEU A 200 20.29 -20.12 -8.80
N ASP A 201 21.10 -20.43 -9.82
CA ASP A 201 22.51 -20.87 -9.70
C ASP A 201 23.50 -19.97 -10.48
N LEU A 202 23.08 -18.78 -10.95
CA LEU A 202 23.93 -17.86 -11.74
C LEU A 202 24.33 -16.54 -11.06
N PHE A 203 23.98 -16.32 -9.79
CA PHE A 203 24.41 -15.11 -9.06
C PHE A 203 25.75 -15.33 -8.34
N GLY A 204 26.83 -15.24 -9.09
CA GLY A 204 28.18 -15.21 -8.51
C GLY A 204 28.46 -13.85 -7.85
N GLU A 205 28.57 -13.80 -6.52
CA GLU A 205 29.29 -12.81 -5.67
C GLU A 205 29.21 -11.30 -6.00
N ALA A 206 28.34 -10.85 -6.90
CA ALA A 206 28.38 -9.50 -7.47
C ALA A 206 27.01 -8.81 -7.46
N SER A 207 26.53 -8.47 -6.26
CA SER A 207 25.82 -7.22 -5.96
C SER A 207 25.21 -7.32 -4.55
N ALA A 208 26.04 -7.22 -3.51
CA ALA A 208 25.52 -6.96 -2.17
C ALA A 208 25.02 -5.51 -2.14
N TYR A 209 23.74 -5.31 -2.46
CA TYR A 209 23.07 -4.04 -2.20
C TYR A 209 22.98 -3.83 -0.69
N ASP A 210 23.30 -2.63 -0.24
CA ASP A 210 23.18 -2.22 1.16
C ASP A 210 22.64 -0.78 1.15
N PRO A 211 21.36 -0.53 1.51
CA PRO A 211 20.76 0.79 1.49
C PRO A 211 21.43 1.76 2.47
N LEU A 212 22.24 1.30 3.43
CA LEU A 212 23.03 2.16 4.30
C LEU A 212 24.27 2.74 3.59
N GLN A 213 24.66 2.17 2.44
CA GLN A 213 25.79 2.60 1.63
C GLN A 213 25.32 3.12 0.28
N THR A 214 25.99 4.15 -0.23
CA THR A 214 25.67 4.65 -1.58
C THR A 214 26.27 3.70 -2.63
N PRO A 215 25.46 3.07 -3.50
CA PRO A 215 25.97 2.22 -4.56
C PRO A 215 26.86 3.01 -5.53
N ASP A 216 27.85 2.37 -6.16
CA ASP A 216 28.56 2.98 -7.27
C ASP A 216 27.58 3.17 -8.44
N SER A 217 27.36 4.42 -8.85
CA SER A 217 26.33 4.75 -9.83
C SER A 217 26.56 4.10 -11.20
N GLN A 218 27.82 3.89 -11.61
CA GLN A 218 28.11 3.25 -12.90
C GLN A 218 27.85 1.75 -12.84
N ALA A 219 28.21 1.09 -11.74
CA ALA A 219 27.91 -0.31 -11.51
C ALA A 219 26.41 -0.56 -11.35
N TRP A 220 25.71 0.28 -10.57
CA TRP A 220 24.27 0.18 -10.33
C TRP A 220 23.44 0.31 -11.62
N LEU A 221 23.77 1.29 -12.47
CA LEU A 221 23.09 1.50 -13.75
C LEU A 221 23.51 0.50 -14.84
N ALA A 222 24.57 -0.28 -14.60
CA ALA A 222 24.99 -1.35 -15.52
C ALA A 222 24.22 -2.65 -15.33
N LEU A 223 23.62 -2.87 -14.15
CA LEU A 223 22.67 -3.95 -13.89
C LEU A 223 21.43 -3.80 -14.78
N ASP A 224 20.74 -4.90 -15.05
CA ASP A 224 19.37 -4.81 -15.54
C ASP A 224 18.38 -4.44 -14.41
N GLU A 225 17.13 -4.18 -14.77
CA GLU A 225 16.11 -3.73 -13.80
C GLU A 225 15.71 -4.83 -12.83
N ALA A 226 15.62 -6.08 -13.29
CA ALA A 226 15.28 -7.21 -12.45
C ALA A 226 16.41 -7.50 -11.46
N GLU A 227 17.66 -7.43 -11.89
CA GLU A 227 18.86 -7.57 -11.05
C GLU A 227 18.89 -6.53 -9.92
N ARG A 228 18.51 -5.28 -10.19
CA ARG A 228 18.40 -4.25 -9.14
C ARG A 228 17.30 -4.57 -8.13
N ILE A 229 16.11 -4.91 -8.62
CA ILE A 229 14.96 -5.23 -7.75
C ILE A 229 15.31 -6.44 -6.88
N MET A 230 15.83 -7.51 -7.47
CA MET A 230 16.26 -8.70 -6.74
C MET A 230 17.36 -8.42 -5.73
N ALA A 231 18.33 -7.54 -6.04
CA ALA A 231 19.38 -7.17 -5.08
C ALA A 231 18.79 -6.41 -3.87
N VAL A 232 17.78 -5.57 -4.09
CA VAL A 232 17.05 -4.90 -3.01
C VAL A 232 16.23 -5.90 -2.21
N GLU A 233 15.48 -6.79 -2.85
CA GLU A 233 14.70 -7.85 -2.20
C GLU A 233 15.61 -8.73 -1.32
N ALA A 234 16.72 -9.21 -1.88
CA ALA A 234 17.68 -10.07 -1.18
C ALA A 234 18.26 -9.42 0.09
N TYR A 235 18.51 -8.10 0.08
CA TYR A 235 18.96 -7.41 1.30
C TYR A 235 17.92 -7.48 2.42
N HIS A 236 16.64 -7.24 2.09
CA HIS A 236 15.56 -7.25 3.09
C HIS A 236 15.28 -8.69 3.56
N GLU A 237 15.33 -9.68 2.65
CA GLU A 237 15.24 -11.10 3.00
C GLU A 237 16.37 -11.56 3.95
N GLU A 238 17.62 -11.15 3.69
CA GLU A 238 18.77 -11.49 4.55
C GLU A 238 18.70 -10.86 5.95
N MET A 239 18.07 -9.69 6.07
CA MET A 239 17.87 -9.01 7.35
C MET A 239 16.68 -9.56 8.16
N GLY A 240 15.97 -10.56 7.63
CA GLY A 240 14.81 -11.17 8.29
C GLY A 240 13.50 -10.41 8.07
N GLU A 241 13.48 -9.48 7.11
CA GLU A 241 12.30 -8.75 6.67
C GLU A 241 11.67 -9.46 5.46
N THR A 242 11.24 -10.71 5.63
CA THR A 242 10.42 -11.39 4.61
C THR A 242 9.00 -10.87 4.70
N LEU A 243 8.77 -9.72 4.07
CA LEU A 243 7.48 -9.03 4.02
C LEU A 243 6.73 -9.42 2.75
N PRO A 244 5.40 -9.61 2.77
CA PRO A 244 4.63 -9.67 1.54
C PRO A 244 4.32 -8.23 1.11
N GLY A 245 4.39 -7.98 -0.20
CA GLY A 245 4.65 -6.64 -0.74
C GLY A 245 6.14 -6.21 -0.76
N SER A 246 7.09 -7.05 -0.32
CA SER A 246 8.56 -6.83 -0.43
C SER A 246 8.98 -6.39 -1.82
N LYS A 247 8.29 -6.88 -2.85
CA LYS A 247 8.56 -6.58 -4.24
C LYS A 247 8.21 -5.15 -4.65
N MET A 248 7.06 -4.64 -4.23
CA MET A 248 6.70 -3.22 -4.47
C MET A 248 7.62 -2.30 -3.66
N HIS A 249 7.93 -2.69 -2.41
CA HIS A 249 8.92 -2.01 -1.58
C HIS A 249 10.29 -1.94 -2.29
N ALA A 250 10.75 -3.06 -2.84
CA ALA A 250 12.00 -3.15 -3.58
C ALA A 250 11.98 -2.34 -4.88
N ILE A 251 10.84 -2.27 -5.56
CA ILE A 251 10.64 -1.40 -6.73
C ILE A 251 10.75 0.08 -6.34
N VAL A 252 10.09 0.53 -5.26
CA VAL A 252 10.19 1.91 -4.78
C VAL A 252 11.63 2.27 -4.45
N HIS A 253 12.31 1.40 -3.67
CA HIS A 253 13.74 1.52 -3.40
C HIS A 253 14.57 1.63 -4.66
N THR A 254 14.34 0.73 -5.62
CA THR A 254 15.06 0.70 -6.90
C THR A 254 14.86 1.99 -7.68
N ILE A 255 13.65 2.56 -7.70
CA ILE A 255 13.39 3.84 -8.37
C ILE A 255 14.13 4.97 -7.67
N VAL A 256 14.10 5.04 -6.34
CA VAL A 256 14.85 6.06 -5.57
C VAL A 256 16.35 5.92 -5.82
N GLU A 257 16.89 4.71 -5.82
CA GLU A 257 18.30 4.44 -6.11
C GLU A 257 18.69 4.78 -7.54
N ASN A 258 17.82 4.51 -8.51
CA ASN A 258 18.02 4.96 -9.89
C ASN A 258 18.09 6.49 -9.98
N GLN A 259 17.21 7.20 -9.28
CA GLN A 259 17.25 8.66 -9.25
C GLN A 259 18.57 9.19 -8.66
N LEU A 260 19.11 8.50 -7.64
CA LEU A 260 20.40 8.81 -7.04
C LEU A 260 21.56 8.47 -7.99
N ALA A 261 21.55 7.32 -8.65
CA ALA A 261 22.60 6.95 -9.59
C ALA A 261 22.63 7.87 -10.83
N GLU A 262 21.47 8.33 -11.30
CA GLU A 262 21.32 9.25 -12.43
C GLU A 262 21.60 10.73 -12.07
N ASN A 263 22.02 11.02 -10.84
CA ASN A 263 22.33 12.38 -10.37
C ASN A 263 21.14 13.35 -10.43
N LEU A 264 19.92 12.87 -10.15
CA LEU A 264 18.77 13.77 -10.00
C LEU A 264 18.97 14.66 -8.77
N LEU A 265 19.19 15.94 -9.03
CA LEU A 265 19.70 16.89 -8.05
C LEU A 265 18.77 17.07 -6.84
N GLU A 266 17.46 17.04 -7.05
CA GLU A 266 16.48 17.25 -5.97
C GLU A 266 16.36 16.03 -5.06
N THR A 267 16.43 14.82 -5.60
CA THR A 267 16.49 13.58 -4.82
C THR A 267 17.73 13.55 -3.92
N HIS A 268 18.91 13.87 -4.46
CA HIS A 268 20.15 13.97 -3.67
C HIS A 268 20.07 15.01 -2.56
N ARG A 269 19.57 16.21 -2.88
CA ARG A 269 19.44 17.30 -1.90
C ARG A 269 18.49 16.93 -0.78
N THR A 270 17.43 16.20 -1.10
CA THR A 270 16.42 15.76 -0.15
C THR A 270 16.97 14.67 0.74
N LEU A 271 17.50 13.58 0.17
CA LEU A 271 18.13 12.52 0.95
C LEU A 271 19.24 13.05 1.86
N LYS A 272 20.14 13.88 1.32
CA LYS A 272 21.20 14.50 2.12
C LYS A 272 20.64 15.33 3.28
N ARG A 273 19.60 16.12 3.04
CA ARG A 273 18.97 16.96 4.07
C ARG A 273 18.39 16.10 5.19
N LEU A 274 17.66 15.04 4.84
CA LEU A 274 17.06 14.12 5.81
C LEU A 274 18.13 13.40 6.65
N MET A 275 19.25 13.00 6.02
CA MET A 275 20.37 12.41 6.73
C MET A 275 21.10 13.41 7.63
N ASP A 276 21.29 14.66 7.17
CA ASP A 276 21.87 15.72 8.00
C ASP A 276 20.96 16.06 9.22
N ASP A 277 19.66 15.78 9.12
CA ASP A 277 18.64 15.93 10.17
C ASP A 277 18.47 14.67 11.06
N GLY A 278 19.20 13.59 10.79
CA GLY A 278 19.35 12.45 11.71
C GLY A 278 18.80 11.11 11.24
N LEU A 279 18.20 11.01 10.05
CA LEU A 279 17.86 9.71 9.47
C LEU A 279 19.11 8.99 8.98
N ASP A 280 19.10 7.66 9.04
CA ASP A 280 20.04 6.89 8.24
C ASP A 280 19.64 6.92 6.76
N ARG A 281 20.49 6.32 5.91
CA ARG A 281 20.28 6.37 4.46
C ARG A 281 19.10 5.49 4.03
N HIS A 282 18.85 4.39 4.72
CA HIS A 282 17.75 3.46 4.43
C HIS A 282 16.41 4.13 4.73
N ASP A 283 16.27 4.69 5.93
CA ASP A 283 15.12 5.52 6.33
C ASP A 283 14.93 6.71 5.38
N GLY A 284 16.04 7.36 4.99
CA GLY A 284 16.01 8.45 4.03
C GLY A 284 15.50 8.03 2.64
N ILE A 285 15.78 6.79 2.20
CA ILE A 285 15.24 6.22 0.96
C ILE A 285 13.75 5.95 1.10
N HIS A 286 13.30 5.38 2.22
CA HIS A 286 11.87 5.20 2.48
C HIS A 286 11.12 6.54 2.48
N ALA A 287 11.70 7.58 3.09
CA ALA A 287 11.11 8.91 3.10
C ALA A 287 10.96 9.54 1.70
N VAL A 288 11.96 9.35 0.83
CA VAL A 288 11.86 9.78 -0.57
C VAL A 288 10.88 8.88 -1.34
N GLY A 289 10.85 7.59 -1.00
CA GLY A 289 9.96 6.57 -1.54
C GLY A 289 8.48 6.86 -1.26
N SER A 290 8.13 7.31 -0.06
CA SER A 290 6.75 7.67 0.28
C SER A 290 6.24 8.83 -0.57
N VAL A 291 7.08 9.85 -0.80
CA VAL A 291 6.76 10.96 -1.70
C VAL A 291 6.63 10.50 -3.16
N LEU A 292 7.45 9.54 -3.58
CA LEU A 292 7.35 8.93 -4.91
C LEU A 292 6.03 8.17 -5.06
N SER A 293 5.66 7.34 -4.09
CA SER A 293 4.38 6.61 -4.07
C SER A 293 3.19 7.57 -4.10
N GLN A 294 3.21 8.62 -3.27
CA GLN A 294 2.20 9.68 -3.27
C GLN A 294 2.12 10.38 -4.62
N HIS A 295 3.27 10.66 -5.25
CA HIS A 295 3.31 11.30 -6.56
C HIS A 295 2.74 10.40 -7.65
N MET A 296 3.13 9.13 -7.69
CA MET A 296 2.63 8.15 -8.65
C MET A 296 1.10 8.01 -8.51
N PHE A 297 0.61 7.88 -7.28
CA PHE A 297 -0.82 7.83 -7.00
C PHE A 297 -1.56 9.08 -7.51
N ASN A 298 -1.08 10.28 -7.17
CA ASN A 298 -1.68 11.53 -7.61
C ASN A 298 -1.62 11.75 -9.14
N ALA A 299 -0.57 11.24 -9.79
CA ALA A 299 -0.43 11.29 -11.25
C ALA A 299 -1.43 10.38 -11.95
N MET A 300 -1.72 9.20 -11.38
CA MET A 300 -2.75 8.28 -11.85
C MET A 300 -4.16 8.89 -11.71
N LYS A 301 -4.43 9.61 -10.61
CA LYS A 301 -5.72 10.32 -10.39
C LYS A 301 -5.97 11.49 -11.34
N LYS A 302 -4.93 12.20 -11.80
CA LYS A 302 -5.07 13.38 -12.67
C LYS A 302 -5.00 12.99 -14.14
N THR A 303 -6.16 12.85 -14.81
CA THR A 303 -6.22 12.84 -16.29
C THR A 303 -5.82 14.20 -16.88
N GLY A 304 -4.51 14.44 -17.03
CA GLY A 304 -3.97 15.52 -17.87
C GLY A 304 -3.58 16.84 -17.18
N GLY A 305 -2.85 16.78 -16.06
CA GLY A 305 -2.19 17.96 -15.47
C GLY A 305 -0.83 18.28 -16.13
N LYS A 306 -0.61 19.53 -16.53
CA LYS A 306 0.68 19.96 -17.12
C LYS A 306 1.78 19.97 -16.05
N ASN A 307 2.71 19.02 -16.18
CA ASN A 307 4.04 18.93 -15.54
C ASN A 307 4.12 18.15 -14.21
N ALA A 308 3.76 16.86 -14.24
CA ALA A 308 3.88 15.91 -13.12
C ALA A 308 5.24 15.97 -12.39
N ASN A 309 6.35 16.06 -13.13
CA ASN A 309 7.68 16.12 -12.52
C ASN A 309 7.93 17.39 -11.67
N ALA A 310 7.24 18.50 -11.95
CA ALA A 310 7.37 19.71 -11.14
C ALA A 310 6.67 19.56 -9.78
N ASP A 311 5.56 18.83 -9.73
CA ASP A 311 4.84 18.53 -8.50
C ASP A 311 5.66 17.58 -7.63
N TYR A 312 6.27 16.55 -8.21
CA TYR A 312 7.19 15.64 -7.51
C TYR A 312 8.38 16.39 -6.87
N HIS A 313 9.06 17.24 -7.64
CA HIS A 313 10.17 18.04 -7.12
C HIS A 313 9.76 19.02 -6.02
N LYS A 314 8.51 19.51 -6.05
CA LYS A 314 7.98 20.37 -5.00
C LYS A 314 7.82 19.57 -3.71
N LEU A 315 7.19 18.39 -3.78
CA LEU A 315 7.00 17.51 -2.63
C LEU A 315 8.34 17.11 -2.00
N LEU A 316 9.34 16.74 -2.81
CA LEU A 316 10.69 16.42 -2.30
C LEU A 316 11.34 17.59 -1.56
N LYS A 317 11.15 18.83 -2.01
CA LYS A 317 11.70 20.02 -1.31
C LYS A 317 11.01 20.29 0.01
N GLU A 318 9.73 19.95 0.10
CA GLU A 318 8.89 20.18 1.27
C GLU A 318 9.01 19.06 2.31
N LEU A 319 9.53 17.89 1.92
CA LEU A 319 9.79 16.75 2.79
C LEU A 319 10.84 17.09 3.87
N THR A 320 10.51 16.81 5.11
CA THR A 320 11.38 16.92 6.29
C THR A 320 11.26 15.64 7.12
N VAL A 321 12.22 15.38 8.02
CA VAL A 321 12.13 14.24 8.94
C VAL A 321 10.86 14.33 9.78
N GLU A 322 10.54 15.51 10.31
CA GLU A 322 9.29 15.73 11.05
C GLU A 322 8.06 15.40 10.22
N LYS A 323 7.99 15.82 8.94
CA LYS A 323 6.84 15.48 8.10
C LYS A 323 6.76 13.99 7.81
N TRP A 324 7.90 13.35 7.51
CA TRP A 324 7.93 11.93 7.22
C TRP A 324 7.54 11.06 8.43
N MET A 325 7.92 11.46 9.64
CA MET A 325 7.52 10.75 10.86
C MET A 325 6.05 10.99 11.26
N ASN A 326 5.37 11.92 10.59
CA ASN A 326 3.96 12.27 10.80
C ASN A 326 3.14 12.06 9.49
N MET A 327 3.62 11.20 8.59
CA MET A 327 3.05 10.88 7.28
C MET A 327 2.44 9.49 7.25
#